data_AF-T1CJS0-F1
#
_entry.id   AF-T1CJS0-F1
#
_cell.length_a   1.000
_cell.length_b   1.000
_cell.length_c   1.000
_cell.angle_alpha   90.00
_cell.angle_beta   90.00
_cell.angle_gamma   90.00
#
_symmetry.space_group_name_H-M   'P 1'
#
loop_
_entity.id
_entity.type
_entity.pdbx_description
1 polymer ?
#
loop_
_entity_poly.entity_id
_entity_poly.type
_entity_poly.pdbx_seq_one_letter_code
_entity_poly.pdbx_strand_id
1 'polypeptide(L)'
;RATPDIAAVANNTLITISINGHRYDATNATTGGVYDSTWGTSIASPLTAGIIAEIDHVLATQGDAPLGFLNPDLYTLANEEYAALASTPTTGFSLTGSYNSSLPVLPLMDVTQGQNHRYLAGFGYDLVTGWGSIDAYNYTVFFLTNTSSAPYGRLSGVSDVFTLQDLAVTSYFSNGSVNT
;
A
#
# COMPACT_ATOMS: atom_id res chain seq x y z
N ARG A 1 15.41 -7.98 4.31
CA ARG A 1 14.10 -7.68 3.69
C ARG A 1 14.36 -7.02 2.35
N ALA A 2 13.73 -7.50 1.28
CA ALA A 2 13.83 -6.89 -0.05
C ALA A 2 13.02 -5.59 -0.12
N THR A 3 13.37 -4.69 -1.04
CA THR A 3 12.70 -3.40 -1.25
C THR A 3 12.70 -3.03 -2.73
N PRO A 4 11.70 -2.26 -3.22
CA PRO A 4 10.51 -1.80 -2.50
C PRO A 4 9.39 -2.87 -2.48
N ASP A 5 8.26 -2.61 -1.84
CA ASP A 5 7.06 -3.47 -1.92
C ASP A 5 6.20 -3.11 -3.16
N ILE A 6 6.11 -1.82 -3.46
CA ILE A 6 5.39 -1.21 -4.60
C ILE A 6 6.14 0.03 -5.10
N ALA A 7 5.77 0.49 -6.29
CA ALA A 7 6.25 1.71 -6.91
C ALA A 7 5.08 2.59 -7.38
N ALA A 8 5.35 3.88 -7.55
CA ALA A 8 4.45 4.83 -8.19
C ALA A 8 5.29 5.87 -8.95
N VAL A 9 4.61 6.79 -9.64
CA VAL A 9 5.28 7.88 -10.37
C VAL A 9 6.19 8.67 -9.43
N ALA A 10 7.45 8.83 -9.86
CA ALA A 10 8.51 9.45 -9.07
C ALA A 10 9.41 10.37 -9.92
N ASN A 11 9.05 10.68 -11.17
CA ASN A 11 9.82 11.55 -12.04
C ASN A 11 8.95 12.64 -12.67
N ASN A 12 9.60 13.71 -13.14
CA ASN A 12 8.99 14.75 -13.96
C ASN A 12 7.68 15.32 -13.41
N THR A 13 7.57 15.43 -12.08
CA THR A 13 6.32 15.85 -11.44
C THR A 13 6.37 17.35 -11.15
N LEU A 14 5.34 18.07 -11.55
CA LEU A 14 5.17 19.48 -11.22
C LEU A 14 4.46 19.60 -9.88
N ILE A 15 5.08 20.31 -8.93
CA ILE A 15 4.48 20.61 -7.62
C ILE A 15 4.32 22.11 -7.43
N THR A 16 3.39 22.47 -6.56
CA THR A 16 3.26 23.83 -6.03
C THR A 16 3.67 23.78 -4.56
N ILE A 17 4.56 24.68 -4.16
CA ILE A 17 4.95 24.84 -2.76
C ILE A 17 4.25 26.08 -2.22
N SER A 18 3.73 26.00 -1.01
CA SER A 18 3.16 27.16 -0.31
C SER A 18 3.95 27.39 0.98
N ILE A 19 4.33 28.64 1.23
CA ILE A 19 5.05 29.06 2.44
C ILE A 19 4.20 30.13 3.13
N ASN A 20 3.84 29.91 4.40
CA ASN A 20 2.98 30.82 5.18
C ASN A 20 1.64 31.16 4.48
N GLY A 21 1.03 30.19 3.80
CA GLY A 21 -0.25 30.37 3.10
C GLY A 21 -0.15 31.11 1.75
N HIS A 22 1.04 31.53 1.34
CA HIS A 22 1.28 32.11 0.02
C HIS A 22 1.93 31.09 -0.90
N ARG A 23 1.52 31.09 -2.17
CA ARG A 23 2.18 30.30 -3.20
C ARG A 23 3.62 30.77 -3.33
N TYR A 24 4.55 29.84 -3.19
CA TYR A 24 5.95 30.06 -3.46
C TYR A 24 6.17 29.94 -4.97
N ASP A 25 6.35 31.07 -5.62
CA ASP A 25 6.77 31.12 -7.01
C ASP A 25 8.25 30.75 -7.04
N ALA A 26 8.55 29.51 -7.41
CA ALA A 26 9.92 29.06 -7.59
C ALA A 26 10.51 29.75 -8.83
N THR A 27 10.97 30.99 -8.70
CA THR A 27 11.61 31.76 -9.77
C THR A 27 12.94 31.15 -10.24
N ASN A 28 13.41 30.07 -9.60
CA ASN A 28 14.53 29.22 -10.00
C ASN A 28 14.09 27.82 -10.47
N ALA A 29 12.80 27.58 -10.70
CA ALA A 29 12.33 26.33 -11.28
C ALA A 29 12.75 26.24 -12.75
N THR A 30 13.32 25.10 -13.13
CA THR A 30 13.86 24.79 -14.47
C THR A 30 12.83 24.95 -15.61
N THR A 31 11.55 25.14 -15.28
CA THR A 31 10.43 25.26 -16.23
C THR A 31 9.91 26.70 -16.37
N GLY A 32 10.51 27.69 -15.71
CA GLY A 32 10.14 29.11 -15.89
C GLY A 32 8.66 29.38 -15.62
N GLY A 33 8.21 29.17 -14.38
CA GLY A 33 6.82 29.36 -14.03
C GLY A 33 6.54 29.17 -12.54
N VAL A 34 5.25 29.19 -12.21
CA VAL A 34 4.72 29.13 -10.84
C VAL A 34 4.88 27.74 -10.18
N TYR A 35 5.46 26.77 -10.89
CA TYR A 35 5.57 25.36 -10.49
C TYR A 35 7.03 24.96 -10.33
N ASP A 36 7.29 24.06 -9.40
CA ASP A 36 8.60 23.42 -9.24
C ASP A 36 8.58 22.01 -9.86
N SER A 37 9.61 21.68 -10.63
CA SER A 37 9.76 20.37 -11.26
C SER A 37 10.63 19.50 -10.38
N THR A 38 10.08 18.40 -9.88
CA THR A 38 10.74 17.53 -8.90
C THR A 38 10.67 16.06 -9.28
N TRP A 39 11.51 15.26 -8.63
CA TRP A 39 11.61 13.81 -8.78
C TRP A 39 12.01 13.17 -7.45
N GLY A 40 11.85 11.86 -7.36
CA GLY A 40 12.20 11.04 -6.21
C GLY A 40 11.00 10.30 -5.63
N THR A 41 11.30 9.25 -4.87
CA THR A 41 10.29 8.44 -4.17
C THR A 41 9.54 9.23 -3.10
N SER A 42 10.02 10.42 -2.73
CA SER A 42 9.31 11.40 -1.91
C SER A 42 8.02 11.93 -2.56
N ILE A 43 7.82 11.70 -3.85
CA ILE A 43 6.58 11.99 -4.58
C ILE A 43 5.69 10.75 -4.63
N ALA A 44 6.30 9.59 -4.91
CA ALA A 44 5.59 8.31 -4.94
C ALA A 44 4.93 7.98 -3.60
N SER A 45 5.62 8.21 -2.47
CA SER A 45 5.09 7.88 -1.14
C SER A 45 3.78 8.62 -0.78
N PRO A 46 3.69 9.96 -0.86
CA PRO A 46 2.43 10.66 -0.59
C PRO A 46 1.35 10.38 -1.66
N LEU A 47 1.74 10.08 -2.91
CA LEU A 47 0.79 9.68 -3.94
C LEU A 47 0.12 8.34 -3.59
N THR A 48 0.90 7.33 -3.24
CA THR A 48 0.39 6.04 -2.77
C THR A 48 -0.46 6.21 -1.52
N ALA A 49 -0.05 7.04 -0.56
CA ALA A 49 -0.84 7.31 0.65
C ALA A 49 -2.21 7.92 0.31
N GLY A 50 -2.28 8.85 -0.64
CA GLY A 50 -3.54 9.41 -1.12
C GLY A 50 -4.43 8.39 -1.80
N ILE A 51 -3.86 7.49 -2.61
CA ILE A 51 -4.59 6.37 -3.21
C ILE A 51 -5.19 5.47 -2.13
N ILE A 52 -4.38 5.01 -1.16
CA ILE A 52 -4.86 4.16 -0.08
C ILE A 52 -5.96 4.85 0.76
N ALA A 53 -5.80 6.15 1.03
CA ALA A 53 -6.80 6.92 1.77
C ALA A 53 -8.15 6.99 1.04
N GLU A 54 -8.15 7.12 -0.29
CA GLU A 54 -9.38 7.09 -1.08
C GLU A 54 -10.02 5.69 -1.07
N ILE A 55 -9.21 4.63 -1.17
CA ILE A 55 -9.72 3.25 -1.08
C ILE A 55 -10.36 3.03 0.30
N ASP A 56 -9.68 3.40 1.39
CA ASP A 56 -10.21 3.30 2.75
C ASP A 56 -11.51 4.11 2.92
N HIS A 57 -11.60 5.29 2.31
CA HIS A 57 -12.83 6.08 2.30
C HIS A 57 -13.97 5.34 1.61
N VAL A 58 -13.73 4.76 0.42
CA VAL A 58 -14.75 3.97 -0.30
C VAL A 58 -15.16 2.74 0.50
N LEU A 59 -14.22 1.97 1.05
CA LEU A 59 -14.50 0.82 1.91
C LEU A 59 -15.38 1.21 3.11
N ALA A 60 -15.04 2.31 3.78
CA ALA A 60 -15.83 2.82 4.89
C ALA A 60 -17.27 3.18 4.50
N THR A 61 -17.50 3.72 3.29
CA THR A 61 -18.87 3.99 2.80
C THR A 61 -19.69 2.72 2.58
N GLN A 62 -19.04 1.58 2.34
CA GLN A 62 -19.68 0.27 2.20
C GLN A 62 -19.76 -0.50 3.53
N GLY A 63 -19.27 0.09 4.63
CA GLY A 63 -19.25 -0.54 5.96
C GLY A 63 -18.07 -1.49 6.19
N ASP A 64 -17.09 -1.51 5.28
CA ASP A 64 -15.87 -2.29 5.43
C ASP A 64 -14.81 -1.54 6.25
N ALA A 65 -13.88 -2.30 6.84
CA ALA A 65 -12.75 -1.72 7.55
C ALA A 65 -11.66 -1.23 6.58
N PRO A 66 -10.82 -0.27 7.00
CA PRO A 66 -9.68 0.16 6.20
C PRO A 66 -8.68 -0.99 5.97
N LEU A 67 -7.88 -0.85 4.91
CA LEU A 67 -6.88 -1.83 4.47
C LEU A 67 -5.80 -2.10 5.54
N GLY A 68 -5.42 -1.08 6.32
CA GLY A 68 -4.47 -1.24 7.43
C GLY A 68 -3.06 -1.66 6.98
N PHE A 69 -2.52 -2.73 7.57
CA PHE A 69 -1.19 -3.21 7.24
C PHE A 69 -1.19 -3.97 5.91
N LEU A 70 -0.88 -3.27 4.82
CA LEU A 70 -1.07 -3.74 3.45
C LEU A 70 -0.19 -4.92 3.02
N ASN A 71 1.00 -5.08 3.60
CA ASN A 71 2.02 -5.98 3.03
C ASN A 71 1.56 -7.45 2.91
N PRO A 72 0.96 -8.10 3.92
CA PRO A 72 0.51 -9.48 3.78
C PRO A 72 -0.48 -9.66 2.62
N ASP A 73 -1.39 -8.70 2.45
CA ASP A 73 -2.47 -8.78 1.45
C ASP A 73 -1.94 -8.50 0.07
N LEU A 74 -1.12 -7.44 -0.05
CA LEU A 74 -0.40 -7.11 -1.26
C LEU A 74 0.40 -8.30 -1.79
N TYR A 75 1.17 -8.98 -0.93
CA TYR A 75 1.99 -10.10 -1.37
C TYR A 75 1.15 -11.33 -1.72
N THR A 76 0.03 -11.56 -1.05
CA THR A 76 -0.89 -12.66 -1.39
C THR A 76 -1.53 -12.41 -2.75
N LEU A 77 -2.12 -11.22 -2.91
CA LEU A 77 -2.73 -10.72 -4.13
C LEU A 77 -1.78 -10.75 -5.32
N ALA A 78 -0.57 -10.21 -5.16
CA ALA A 78 0.41 -10.13 -6.24
C ALA A 78 0.90 -11.52 -6.69
N ASN A 79 0.99 -12.48 -5.77
CA ASN A 79 1.31 -13.86 -6.12
C ASN A 79 0.18 -14.53 -6.91
N GLU A 80 -1.08 -14.20 -6.64
CA GLU A 80 -2.24 -14.69 -7.40
C GLU A 80 -2.33 -14.00 -8.77
N GLU A 81 -2.10 -12.68 -8.82
CA GLU A 81 -2.13 -11.88 -10.04
C GLU A 81 -1.00 -12.25 -11.00
N TYR A 82 0.22 -12.35 -10.46
CA TYR A 82 1.43 -12.64 -11.22
C TYR A 82 1.86 -14.10 -11.12
N ALA A 83 0.93 -15.00 -10.81
CA ALA A 83 1.17 -16.45 -10.79
C ALA A 83 1.87 -16.87 -12.11
N ALA A 84 3.18 -17.17 -12.00
CA ALA A 84 4.01 -17.44 -13.17
C ALA A 84 3.55 -18.73 -13.86
N LEU A 85 3.40 -18.64 -15.18
CA LEU A 85 3.11 -19.76 -16.07
C LEU A 85 4.17 -20.85 -15.98
N ALA A 86 3.68 -22.10 -16.02
CA ALA A 86 4.35 -23.35 -16.33
C ALA A 86 5.77 -23.55 -15.72
N SER A 87 5.81 -24.28 -14.60
CA SER A 87 7.03 -24.96 -14.17
C SER A 87 7.48 -25.94 -15.25
N THR A 88 8.73 -25.85 -15.73
CA THR A 88 9.35 -26.99 -16.42
C THR A 88 10.25 -27.75 -15.43
N PRO A 89 10.32 -29.09 -15.50
CA PRO A 89 11.17 -29.89 -14.61
C PRO A 89 12.67 -29.53 -14.68
N THR A 90 13.09 -28.82 -15.73
CA THR A 90 14.50 -28.62 -16.09
C THR A 90 14.99 -27.20 -15.80
N THR A 91 14.13 -26.17 -15.81
CA THR A 91 14.53 -24.77 -15.63
C THR A 91 13.93 -24.08 -14.40
N GLY A 92 13.10 -24.78 -13.61
CA GLY A 92 12.34 -24.16 -12.51
C GLY A 92 11.26 -23.21 -13.03
N PHE A 93 10.79 -22.29 -12.17
CA PHE A 93 9.84 -21.24 -12.58
C PHE A 93 10.52 -20.29 -13.58
N SER A 94 10.02 -20.28 -14.82
CA SER A 94 10.49 -19.33 -15.82
C SER A 94 9.52 -18.15 -15.87
N LEU A 95 10.05 -16.95 -15.63
CA LEU A 95 9.32 -15.70 -15.87
C LEU A 95 9.09 -15.57 -17.38
N THR A 96 7.89 -15.94 -17.84
CA THR A 96 7.56 -16.14 -19.26
C THR A 96 6.91 -14.92 -19.90
N GLY A 97 6.90 -13.79 -19.20
CA GLY A 97 6.31 -12.54 -19.68
C GLY A 97 4.81 -12.59 -19.93
N SER A 98 4.15 -13.58 -19.35
CA SER A 98 2.71 -13.73 -19.39
C SER A 98 2.29 -14.26 -18.01
N TYR A 99 1.20 -13.70 -17.48
CA TYR A 99 0.64 -14.06 -16.19
C TYR A 99 -0.64 -14.85 -16.38
N ASN A 100 -0.86 -15.85 -15.53
CA ASN A 100 -2.13 -16.56 -15.47
C ASN A 100 -2.86 -16.19 -14.19
N SER A 101 -3.35 -14.95 -14.14
CA SER A 101 -4.10 -14.45 -13.01
C SER A 101 -5.41 -15.22 -12.85
N SER A 102 -5.69 -15.72 -11.66
CA SER A 102 -7.00 -16.26 -11.28
C SER A 102 -7.95 -15.19 -10.74
N LEU A 103 -7.48 -13.94 -10.63
CA LEU A 103 -8.25 -12.84 -10.07
C LEU A 103 -9.30 -12.32 -11.07
N PRO A 104 -10.48 -11.87 -10.58
CA PRO A 104 -11.50 -11.29 -11.44
C PRO A 104 -11.11 -9.92 -12.01
N VAL A 105 -10.15 -9.23 -11.38
CA VAL A 105 -9.57 -7.94 -11.79
C VAL A 105 -8.06 -7.96 -11.58
N LEU A 106 -7.34 -7.04 -12.20
CA LEU A 106 -5.88 -6.90 -12.10
C LEU A 106 -5.53 -5.66 -11.27
N PRO A 107 -5.34 -5.80 -9.95
CA PRO A 107 -5.15 -4.69 -9.03
C PRO A 107 -3.74 -4.07 -9.05
N LEU A 108 -2.76 -4.70 -9.71
CA LEU A 108 -1.39 -4.21 -9.80
C LEU A 108 -0.91 -4.10 -11.25
N MET A 109 -0.11 -3.07 -11.51
CA MET A 109 0.54 -2.85 -12.81
C MET A 109 2.05 -3.06 -12.67
N ASP A 110 2.51 -4.17 -13.24
CA ASP A 110 3.90 -4.59 -13.19
C ASP A 110 4.82 -3.75 -14.08
N VAL A 111 6.00 -3.41 -13.57
CA VAL A 111 7.02 -2.64 -14.29
C VAL A 111 8.13 -3.58 -14.74
N THR A 112 8.10 -3.96 -16.00
CA THR A 112 8.97 -5.02 -16.53
C THR A 112 10.24 -4.51 -17.21
N GLN A 113 10.44 -3.18 -17.25
CA GLN A 113 11.55 -2.55 -17.96
C GLN A 113 12.16 -1.41 -17.16
N GLY A 114 13.48 -1.34 -17.16
CA GLY A 114 14.26 -0.33 -16.46
C GLY A 114 15.25 -0.93 -15.45
N GLN A 115 15.96 -0.07 -14.73
CA GLN A 115 16.93 -0.49 -13.72
C GLN A 115 17.22 0.63 -12.71
N ASN A 116 17.63 0.27 -11.49
CA ASN A 116 18.13 1.21 -10.46
C ASN A 116 19.67 1.21 -10.37
N HIS A 117 20.36 1.06 -11.50
CA HIS A 117 21.79 0.80 -11.68
C HIS A 117 22.30 -0.59 -11.29
N ARG A 118 21.75 -1.21 -10.23
CA ARG A 118 22.22 -2.51 -9.73
C ARG A 118 21.31 -3.66 -10.11
N TYR A 119 20.01 -3.42 -10.07
CA TYR A 119 18.99 -4.42 -10.35
C TYR A 119 18.21 -4.02 -11.59
N LEU A 120 17.79 -5.03 -12.36
CA LEU A 120 16.92 -4.87 -13.52
C LEU A 120 15.47 -5.08 -13.08
N ALA A 121 14.58 -4.28 -13.64
CA ALA A 121 13.15 -4.52 -13.54
C ALA A 121 12.78 -5.74 -14.40
N GLY A 122 11.77 -6.49 -14.00
CA GLY A 122 11.43 -7.75 -14.64
C GLY A 122 9.99 -8.15 -14.35
N PHE A 123 9.63 -9.37 -14.75
CA PHE A 123 8.29 -9.87 -14.49
C PHE A 123 8.12 -10.23 -13.01
N GLY A 124 7.09 -9.68 -12.37
CA GLY A 124 6.70 -9.96 -11.00
C GLY A 124 7.53 -9.15 -10.02
N TYR A 125 7.74 -9.69 -8.81
CA TYR A 125 8.50 -8.96 -7.80
C TYR A 125 9.95 -8.73 -8.23
N ASP A 126 10.39 -7.47 -8.24
CA ASP A 126 11.77 -7.09 -8.46
C ASP A 126 12.31 -6.07 -7.44
N LEU A 127 13.64 -5.90 -7.42
CA LEU A 127 14.33 -4.99 -6.49
C LEU A 127 14.42 -3.54 -7.00
N VAL A 128 13.63 -3.19 -8.01
CA VAL A 128 13.54 -1.85 -8.61
C VAL A 128 12.19 -1.22 -8.27
N THR A 129 11.11 -1.96 -8.46
CA THR A 129 9.72 -1.50 -8.38
C THR A 129 8.83 -2.37 -7.48
N GLY A 130 9.37 -3.44 -6.91
CA GLY A 130 8.60 -4.35 -6.05
C GLY A 130 7.59 -5.11 -6.90
N TRP A 131 6.32 -5.11 -6.48
CA TRP A 131 5.21 -5.67 -7.26
C TRP A 131 4.63 -4.69 -8.31
N GLY A 132 5.30 -3.56 -8.56
CA GLY A 132 4.80 -2.53 -9.47
C GLY A 132 3.86 -1.54 -8.78
N SER A 133 2.90 -1.00 -9.53
CA SER A 133 2.03 0.11 -9.08
C SER A 133 0.58 -0.30 -8.85
N ILE A 134 -0.10 0.36 -7.92
CA ILE A 134 -1.50 0.06 -7.58
C ILE A 134 -2.44 0.67 -8.64
N ASP A 135 -3.31 -0.16 -9.22
CA ASP A 135 -4.51 0.31 -9.92
C ASP A 135 -5.60 0.56 -8.88
N ALA A 136 -5.81 1.83 -8.53
CA ALA A 136 -6.73 2.21 -7.45
C ALA A 136 -8.15 1.65 -7.65
N TYR A 137 -8.65 1.61 -8.89
CA TYR A 137 -9.99 1.15 -9.18
C TYR A 137 -10.09 -0.38 -9.02
N ASN A 138 -9.21 -1.13 -9.67
CA ASN A 138 -9.23 -2.59 -9.58
C ASN A 138 -8.91 -3.08 -8.16
N TYR A 139 -8.00 -2.40 -7.45
CA TYR A 139 -7.69 -2.68 -6.05
C TYR A 139 -8.95 -2.50 -5.18
N THR A 140 -9.67 -1.39 -5.33
CA THR A 140 -10.93 -1.16 -4.61
C THR A 140 -11.97 -2.23 -4.91
N VAL A 141 -12.18 -2.54 -6.20
CA VAL A 141 -13.15 -3.55 -6.64
C VAL A 141 -12.81 -4.93 -6.06
N PHE A 142 -11.54 -5.31 -6.00
CA PHE A 142 -11.11 -6.56 -5.38
C PHE A 142 -11.55 -6.66 -3.92
N PHE A 143 -11.33 -5.63 -3.11
CA PHE A 143 -11.70 -5.65 -1.69
C PHE A 143 -13.23 -5.57 -1.47
N LEU A 144 -13.95 -4.81 -2.30
CA LEU A 144 -15.42 -4.73 -2.23
C LEU A 144 -16.12 -6.03 -2.66
N THR A 145 -15.50 -6.81 -3.56
CA THR A 145 -16.08 -8.07 -4.04
C THR A 145 -15.70 -9.26 -3.17
N ASN A 146 -14.54 -9.21 -2.50
CA ASN A 146 -14.09 -10.24 -1.55
C ASN A 146 -14.57 -9.96 -0.12
N THR A 147 -15.89 -9.86 0.06
CA THR A 147 -16.58 -9.74 1.35
C THR A 147 -16.55 -11.06 2.13
N SER A 148 -15.35 -11.51 2.50
CA SER A 148 -15.18 -12.51 3.54
C SER A 148 -15.03 -11.80 4.88
N SER A 149 -15.70 -12.28 5.93
CA SER A 149 -15.70 -11.74 7.30
C SER A 149 -14.33 -11.71 7.99
N ALA A 150 -13.28 -12.07 7.26
CA ALA A 150 -11.89 -11.75 7.51
C ALA A 150 -11.19 -11.68 6.15
N PRO A 151 -11.05 -10.50 5.53
CA PRO A 151 -10.06 -10.34 4.47
C PRO A 151 -8.74 -10.83 5.04
N TYR A 152 -8.03 -11.64 4.24
CA TYR A 152 -6.67 -12.05 4.54
C TYR A 152 -5.89 -10.83 5.05
N GLY A 153 -5.07 -11.00 6.09
CA GLY A 153 -4.20 -9.95 6.68
C GLY A 153 -4.83 -8.74 7.38
N ARG A 154 -6.16 -8.54 7.38
CA ARG A 154 -6.79 -7.73 8.44
C ARG A 154 -6.42 -8.37 9.76
N LEU A 155 -5.99 -7.56 10.76
CA LEU A 155 -5.68 -8.05 12.11
C LEU A 155 -6.89 -8.83 12.65
N SER A 156 -6.92 -10.14 12.41
CA SER A 156 -7.99 -11.05 12.83
C SER A 156 -8.07 -11.19 14.36
N GLY A 157 -7.25 -10.44 15.09
CA GLY A 157 -7.20 -10.38 16.55
C GLY A 157 -7.65 -9.07 17.17
N VAL A 158 -7.98 -8.00 16.42
CA VAL A 158 -8.67 -6.83 16.98
C VAL A 158 -10.16 -6.98 16.69
N SER A 159 -10.77 -7.91 17.41
CA SER A 159 -12.17 -7.74 17.72
C SER A 159 -12.27 -6.49 18.62
N ASP A 160 -13.19 -5.57 18.34
CA ASP A 160 -13.60 -4.51 19.28
C ASP A 160 -14.26 -5.07 20.57
N VAL A 161 -14.10 -6.36 20.83
CA VAL A 161 -14.47 -7.01 22.08
C VAL A 161 -13.23 -7.04 22.97
N PHE A 162 -13.00 -5.92 23.66
CA PHE A 162 -12.10 -5.88 24.81
C PHE A 162 -12.76 -6.61 25.99
N THR A 163 -12.74 -7.95 25.96
CA THR A 163 -13.19 -8.76 27.09
C THR A 163 -12.12 -8.74 28.18
N LEU A 164 -12.28 -7.83 29.15
CA LEU A 164 -11.55 -7.84 30.42
C LEU A 164 -11.94 -9.07 31.23
N GLN A 165 -11.33 -10.22 30.98
CA GLN A 165 -11.62 -11.44 31.75
C GLN A 165 -10.57 -11.72 32.84
N ASP A 166 -9.36 -11.16 32.73
CA ASP A 166 -8.26 -11.43 33.69
C ASP A 166 -7.49 -10.19 34.14
N LEU A 167 -8.02 -8.98 33.94
CA LEU A 167 -7.45 -7.82 34.60
C LEU A 167 -7.95 -7.80 36.05
N ALA A 168 -7.13 -8.31 36.98
CA ALA A 168 -7.35 -8.12 38.41
C ALA A 168 -7.16 -6.63 38.75
N VAL A 169 -8.18 -5.82 38.47
CA VAL A 169 -8.25 -4.44 38.92
C VAL A 169 -8.44 -4.49 40.44
N THR A 170 -7.34 -4.37 41.18
CA THR A 170 -7.39 -4.08 42.61
C THR A 170 -7.75 -2.61 42.74
N SER A 171 -9.06 -2.31 42.70
CA SER A 171 -9.53 -1.00 43.13
C SER A 171 -9.35 -0.91 44.65
N TYR A 172 -8.46 -0.03 45.09
CA TYR A 172 -8.32 0.29 46.51
C TYR A 172 -9.33 1.39 46.85
N PHE A 173 -10.41 1.05 47.54
CA PHE A 173 -11.22 2.04 48.23
C PHE A 173 -10.52 2.40 49.53
N SER A 174 -9.87 3.57 49.59
CA SER A 174 -9.39 4.11 50.87
C SER A 174 -10.62 4.58 51.65
N ASN A 175 -11.05 3.81 52.65
CA ASN A 175 -12.03 4.30 53.61
C ASN A 175 -11.29 5.16 54.63
N GLY A 176 -11.16 6.45 54.33
CA GLY A 176 -10.58 7.42 55.24
C GLY A 176 -11.53 7.68 56.41
N SER A 177 -11.38 6.95 57.51
CA SER A 177 -11.89 7.39 58.81
C SER A 177 -11.04 8.57 59.28
N VAL A 178 -11.57 9.78 59.20
CA VAL A 178 -11.02 10.90 59.98
C VAL A 178 -11.58 10.78 61.39
N ASN A 179 -10.70 10.53 62.36
CA ASN A 179 -10.99 10.59 63.78
C ASN A 179 -11.08 12.06 64.23
N THR A 180 -12.02 12.29 65.17
CA THR A 180 -12.43 13.51 65.91
C THR A 180 -13.27 14.54 65.17
#